data_AF-A0A354GG50-F1
#
_entry.id   AF-A0A354GG50-F1
#
_cell.length_a   1.000
_cell.length_b   1.000
_cell.length_c   1.000
_cell.angle_alpha   90.00
_cell.angle_beta   90.00
_cell.angle_gamma   90.00
#
_symmetry.space_group_name_H-M   'P 1'
#
loop_
_entity.id
_entity.type
_entity.pdbx_description
1 polymer ?
#
loop_
_entity_poly.entity_id
_entity_poly.type
_entity_poly.pdbx_seq_one_letter_code
_entity_poly.pdbx_strand_id
1 'polypeptide(L)'
;MKIKIHSTETEPLNFFKWFFNSETIAKYYDWFFDDKNTQYEPRLNPSQKSNRLDGYIEYLCPNNNFELVKVTIEESLDKYLSVQSSSTIKLITNNVNELIKDSKEYQNQLEFYIKELNDLEDSQKELIQQYPFLVKPIIDIQNYINRRYLKGSIREYNIIENKNEKLIYEIFSYLGGVNDNGNKVLNNNDYDYLIQSLKSFIATGEVPIFKKKFSKLNGVCNLTLRRTFYMFWKKLGEDEKYPRDKIVKFLKLAFEQVEITSEKTLYDGLTKKPLKWKKFIPKIVKELP
;
A
#
# COMPACT_ATOMS: atom_id res chain seq x y z
N MET A 1 -3.97 -13.55 20.66
CA MET A 1 -4.25 -12.09 20.74
C MET A 1 -5.23 -11.79 21.88
N LYS A 2 -4.90 -10.87 22.81
CA LYS A 2 -5.85 -10.44 23.87
C LYS A 2 -6.17 -8.95 23.70
N ILE A 3 -7.43 -8.63 23.44
CA ILE A 3 -7.92 -7.25 23.39
C ILE A 3 -7.75 -6.65 24.79
N LYS A 4 -7.10 -5.49 24.88
CA LYS A 4 -7.01 -4.73 26.15
C LYS A 4 -8.08 -3.67 26.26
N ILE A 5 -8.50 -3.10 25.12
CA ILE A 5 -9.51 -2.06 25.05
C ILE A 5 -10.53 -2.47 23.98
N HIS A 6 -11.75 -2.73 24.43
CA HIS A 6 -12.86 -3.10 23.56
C HIS A 6 -13.64 -1.86 23.13
N SER A 7 -14.18 -1.89 21.90
CA SER A 7 -15.21 -0.94 21.51
C SER A 7 -16.49 -1.17 22.30
N THR A 8 -17.16 -0.08 22.67
CA THR A 8 -18.43 -0.09 23.39
C THR A 8 -19.47 0.71 22.61
N GLU A 9 -20.73 0.71 23.05
CA GLU A 9 -21.75 1.57 22.46
C GLU A 9 -21.33 3.03 22.59
N THR A 10 -20.97 3.52 23.76
CA THR A 10 -20.53 4.92 23.93
C THR A 10 -19.24 5.28 23.18
N GLU A 11 -18.35 4.31 22.95
CA GLU A 11 -17.06 4.52 22.31
C GLU A 11 -16.79 3.44 21.23
N PRO A 12 -17.48 3.53 20.07
CA PRO A 12 -17.47 2.44 19.08
C PRO A 12 -16.12 2.29 18.36
N LEU A 13 -15.28 3.34 18.36
CA LEU A 13 -13.97 3.35 17.70
C LEU A 13 -12.81 2.97 18.64
N ASN A 14 -13.07 2.68 19.92
CA ASN A 14 -12.00 2.50 20.92
C ASN A 14 -11.01 1.39 20.60
N PHE A 15 -11.49 0.26 20.07
CA PHE A 15 -10.59 -0.79 19.61
C PHE A 15 -9.59 -0.25 18.59
N PHE A 16 -10.04 0.50 17.59
CA PHE A 16 -9.19 1.04 16.53
C PHE A 16 -8.26 2.13 17.06
N LYS A 17 -8.74 3.01 17.94
CA LYS A 17 -7.89 4.01 18.62
C LYS A 17 -6.76 3.35 19.40
N TRP A 18 -7.05 2.26 20.10
CA TRP A 18 -6.05 1.49 20.82
C TRP A 18 -5.10 0.73 19.88
N PHE A 19 -5.66 0.05 18.88
CA PHE A 19 -4.92 -0.77 17.94
C PHE A 19 -3.90 0.07 17.15
N PHE A 20 -4.32 1.25 16.66
CA PHE A 20 -3.49 2.18 15.90
C PHE A 20 -2.61 3.10 16.76
N ASN A 21 -2.60 3.00 18.09
CA ASN A 21 -1.72 3.81 18.94
C ASN A 21 -0.28 3.24 19.01
N SER A 22 0.70 4.16 19.10
CA SER A 22 2.11 4.08 18.68
C SER A 22 3.04 3.09 19.42
N GLU A 23 2.57 2.35 20.42
CA GLU A 23 3.37 1.29 21.07
C GLU A 23 2.98 -0.13 20.66
N THR A 24 1.79 -0.30 20.07
CA THR A 24 1.18 -1.62 19.86
C THR A 24 1.66 -2.27 18.56
N ILE A 25 1.81 -1.49 17.49
CA ILE A 25 2.17 -2.01 16.16
C ILE A 25 3.69 -2.17 15.99
N ALA A 26 4.52 -1.46 16.76
CA ALA A 26 5.97 -1.71 16.78
C ALA A 26 6.33 -3.14 17.25
N LYS A 27 5.39 -3.85 17.89
CA LYS A 27 5.51 -5.23 18.38
C LYS A 27 4.72 -6.24 17.55
N TYR A 28 4.30 -5.90 16.33
CA TYR A 28 3.39 -6.69 15.48
C TYR A 28 3.76 -8.18 15.36
N TYR A 29 5.05 -8.52 15.40
CA TYR A 29 5.54 -9.90 15.38
C TYR A 29 5.57 -10.59 16.74
N ASP A 30 5.73 -9.87 17.85
CA ASP A 30 5.72 -10.46 19.21
C ASP A 30 4.29 -10.56 19.77
N TRP A 31 3.38 -9.71 19.28
CA TRP A 31 2.03 -9.54 19.83
C TRP A 31 1.05 -10.68 19.48
N PHE A 32 1.29 -11.38 18.37
CA PHE A 32 0.48 -12.54 17.98
C PHE A 32 0.85 -13.81 18.77
N PHE A 33 2.08 -13.87 19.30
CA PHE A 33 2.68 -15.09 19.88
C PHE A 33 3.09 -14.92 21.36
N ASP A 34 2.53 -13.95 22.10
CA ASP A 34 2.89 -13.73 23.51
C ASP A 34 2.34 -14.86 24.40
N ASP A 35 3.13 -15.94 24.47
CA ASP A 35 2.93 -17.21 25.17
C ASP A 35 3.28 -17.09 26.68
N LYS A 36 3.03 -15.91 27.28
CA LYS A 36 3.44 -15.59 28.65
C LYS A 36 2.39 -15.82 29.72
N ASN A 37 1.32 -16.56 29.42
CA ASN A 37 0.45 -17.12 30.44
C ASN A 37 0.31 -18.63 30.24
N THR A 38 1.28 -19.33 30.82
CA THR A 38 1.14 -20.71 31.27
C THR A 38 -0.15 -20.88 32.05
N GLN A 39 -1.11 -21.61 31.49
CA GLN A 39 -1.61 -22.80 32.19
C GLN A 39 -2.43 -23.76 31.31
N TYR A 40 -2.93 -23.36 30.14
CA TYR A 40 -3.66 -24.29 29.28
C TYR A 40 -3.63 -23.89 27.80
N GLU A 41 -2.58 -24.22 27.05
CA GLU A 41 -2.69 -24.40 25.59
C GLU A 41 -1.71 -25.48 25.06
N PRO A 42 -2.04 -26.14 23.93
CA PRO A 42 -1.36 -27.33 23.46
C PRO A 42 0.08 -27.03 23.00
N ARG A 43 1.01 -27.89 23.38
CA ARG A 43 2.44 -27.78 23.08
C ARG A 43 2.71 -27.77 21.57
N LEU A 44 2.89 -26.59 20.96
CA LEU A 44 3.53 -26.50 19.65
C LEU A 44 5.03 -26.79 19.78
N ASN A 45 5.55 -27.57 18.83
CA ASN A 45 6.89 -28.16 18.89
C ASN A 45 7.95 -27.06 18.65
N PRO A 46 9.05 -26.97 19.44
CA PRO A 46 10.05 -25.91 19.30
C PRO A 46 10.71 -25.80 17.92
N SER A 47 10.69 -26.88 17.11
CA SER A 47 11.17 -26.88 15.72
C SER A 47 10.30 -26.07 14.75
N GLN A 48 9.08 -25.70 15.13
CA GLN A 48 8.22 -24.79 14.36
C GLN A 48 8.50 -23.30 14.67
N LYS A 49 9.38 -22.99 15.65
CA LYS A 49 9.78 -21.62 16.01
C LYS A 49 10.70 -20.94 15.00
N SER A 50 11.21 -21.66 14.00
CA SER A 50 12.22 -21.15 13.06
C SER A 50 11.65 -20.39 11.86
N ASN A 51 10.35 -20.48 11.57
CA ASN A 51 9.69 -19.74 10.49
C ASN A 51 8.61 -18.80 11.05
N ARG A 52 9.04 -17.67 11.61
CA ARG A 52 8.19 -16.65 12.29
C ARG A 52 7.18 -15.89 11.41
N LEU A 53 7.06 -16.24 10.13
CA LEU A 53 6.15 -15.59 9.18
C LEU A 53 4.81 -16.32 9.02
N ASP A 54 4.76 -17.58 9.46
CA ASP A 54 3.59 -18.43 9.36
C ASP A 54 3.02 -18.72 10.75
N GLY A 55 1.75 -18.40 10.96
CA GLY A 55 0.98 -18.76 12.15
C GLY A 55 0.05 -19.94 11.86
N TYR A 56 -0.47 -20.57 12.91
CA TYR A 56 -1.58 -21.51 12.81
C TYR A 56 -2.79 -20.89 13.52
N ILE A 57 -3.96 -20.93 12.88
CA ILE A 57 -5.23 -20.60 13.52
C ILE A 57 -6.06 -21.89 13.57
N GLU A 58 -6.67 -22.16 14.72
CA GLU A 58 -7.70 -23.19 14.85
C GLU A 58 -9.02 -22.67 14.26
N TYR A 59 -9.52 -23.35 13.23
CA TYR A 59 -10.84 -23.09 12.66
C TYR A 59 -11.82 -24.15 13.12
N LEU A 60 -13.02 -23.73 13.51
CA LEU A 60 -14.16 -24.64 13.63
C LEU A 60 -14.73 -24.87 12.24
N CYS A 61 -14.49 -26.05 11.67
CA CYS A 61 -15.03 -26.43 10.37
C CYS A 61 -16.55 -26.68 10.48
N PRO A 62 -17.29 -26.63 9.34
CA PRO A 62 -18.74 -26.87 9.31
C PRO A 62 -19.19 -28.23 9.84
N ASN A 63 -18.25 -29.18 9.99
CA ASN A 63 -18.44 -30.51 10.57
C ASN A 63 -18.13 -30.57 12.08
N ASN A 64 -17.98 -29.42 12.76
CA ASN A 64 -17.57 -29.30 14.16
C ASN A 64 -16.18 -29.88 14.49
N ASN A 65 -15.34 -30.16 13.49
CA ASN A 65 -13.95 -30.52 13.72
C ASN A 65 -13.08 -29.26 13.75
N PHE A 66 -12.05 -29.26 14.61
CA PHE A 66 -11.04 -28.22 14.63
C PHE A 66 -9.91 -28.57 13.67
N GLU A 67 -9.67 -27.73 12.68
CA GLU A 67 -8.52 -27.86 11.78
C GLU A 67 -7.52 -26.71 12.01
N LEU A 68 -6.25 -27.08 12.17
CA LEU A 68 -5.14 -26.13 12.22
C LEU A 68 -4.75 -25.74 10.80
N VAL A 69 -5.14 -24.53 10.39
CA VAL A 69 -4.79 -24.00 9.07
C VAL A 69 -3.57 -23.11 9.21
N LYS A 70 -2.54 -23.40 8.41
CA LYS A 70 -1.36 -22.56 8.29
C LYS A 70 -1.73 -21.30 7.51
N VAL A 71 -1.62 -20.14 8.15
CA VAL A 71 -1.96 -18.83 7.58
C VAL A 71 -0.85 -17.84 7.87
N THR A 72 -0.70 -16.84 7.00
CA THR A 72 0.24 -15.74 7.29
C THR A 72 -0.29 -14.85 8.41
N ILE A 73 0.59 -14.11 9.07
CA ILE A 73 0.20 -13.10 10.08
C ILE A 73 -0.71 -12.04 9.44
N GLU A 74 -0.47 -11.68 8.19
CA GLU A 74 -1.27 -10.70 7.43
C GLU A 74 -2.70 -11.18 7.24
N GLU A 75 -2.90 -12.42 6.74
CA GLU A 75 -4.24 -13.01 6.57
C GLU A 75 -4.97 -13.17 7.91
N SER A 76 -4.23 -13.54 8.95
CA SER A 76 -4.76 -13.70 10.30
C SER A 76 -5.28 -12.38 10.85
N LEU A 77 -4.49 -11.31 10.66
CA LEU A 77 -4.89 -10.00 11.15
C LEU A 77 -5.95 -9.35 10.28
N ASP A 78 -5.95 -9.54 8.95
CA ASP A 78 -7.02 -9.06 8.09
C ASP A 78 -8.38 -9.63 8.51
N LYS A 79 -8.45 -10.95 8.75
CA LYS A 79 -9.66 -11.60 9.28
C LYS A 79 -10.08 -11.01 10.62
N TYR A 80 -9.12 -10.84 11.52
CA TYR A 80 -9.38 -10.31 12.85
C TYR A 80 -9.91 -8.86 12.81
N LEU A 81 -9.26 -7.99 12.04
CA LEU A 81 -9.66 -6.60 11.86
C LEU A 81 -11.02 -6.49 11.16
N SER A 82 -11.34 -7.41 10.25
CA SER A 82 -12.66 -7.49 9.60
C SER A 82 -13.78 -7.79 10.61
N VAL A 83 -13.53 -8.68 11.57
CA VAL A 83 -14.48 -8.96 12.67
C VAL A 83 -14.68 -7.73 13.56
N GLN A 84 -13.60 -7.02 13.90
CA GLN A 84 -13.67 -5.79 14.72
C GLN A 84 -14.36 -4.64 13.98
N SER A 85 -14.13 -4.51 12.68
CA SER A 85 -14.83 -3.55 11.81
C SER A 85 -16.34 -3.82 11.81
N SER A 86 -16.74 -5.08 11.60
CA SER A 86 -18.16 -5.48 11.63
C SER A 86 -18.81 -5.21 12.98
N SER A 87 -18.10 -5.48 14.07
CA SER A 87 -18.56 -5.21 15.44
C SER A 87 -18.75 -3.71 15.68
N THR A 88 -17.78 -2.90 15.23
CA THR A 88 -17.82 -1.44 15.31
C THR A 88 -18.98 -0.84 14.51
N ILE A 89 -19.22 -1.34 13.29
CA ILE A 89 -20.36 -0.95 12.45
C ILE A 89 -21.69 -1.20 13.19
N LYS A 90 -21.81 -2.35 13.87
CA LYS A 90 -23.00 -2.68 14.65
C LYS A 90 -23.21 -1.69 15.81
N LEU A 91 -22.15 -1.34 16.54
CA LEU A 91 -22.21 -0.36 17.63
C LEU A 91 -22.60 1.03 17.12
N ILE A 92 -22.00 1.48 16.02
CA ILE A 92 -22.37 2.74 15.36
C ILE A 92 -23.84 2.74 14.96
N THR A 93 -24.32 1.63 14.38
CA THR A 93 -25.72 1.47 13.98
C THR A 93 -26.67 1.61 15.16
N ASN A 94 -26.35 0.98 16.29
CA ASN A 94 -27.15 1.08 17.51
C ASN A 94 -27.24 2.52 17.99
N ASN A 95 -26.11 3.19 18.21
CA ASN A 95 -26.07 4.58 18.67
C ASN A 95 -26.85 5.53 17.77
N VAL A 96 -26.66 5.38 16.45
CA VAL A 96 -27.24 6.28 15.45
C VAL A 96 -28.76 6.08 15.35
N ASN A 97 -29.25 4.86 15.62
CA ASN A 97 -30.69 4.57 15.63
C ASN A 97 -31.41 5.11 16.88
N GLU A 98 -30.70 5.38 17.98
CA GLU A 98 -31.26 6.04 19.17
C GLU A 98 -31.50 7.54 18.93
N LEU A 99 -30.81 8.12 17.96
CA LEU A 99 -30.92 9.53 17.60
C LEU A 99 -32.08 9.76 16.61
N ILE A 100 -32.68 10.95 16.68
CA ILE A 100 -33.68 11.37 15.69
C ILE A 100 -32.98 11.48 14.33
N LYS A 101 -33.45 10.68 13.37
CA LYS A 101 -32.92 10.66 12.00
C LYS A 101 -32.91 12.07 11.40
N ASP A 102 -31.80 12.41 10.74
CA ASP A 102 -31.57 13.70 10.08
C ASP A 102 -31.51 14.92 11.02
N SER A 103 -31.50 14.71 12.34
CA SER A 103 -31.23 15.77 13.31
C SER A 103 -29.79 16.27 13.22
N LYS A 104 -29.54 17.47 13.74
CA LYS A 104 -28.18 18.03 13.81
C LYS A 104 -27.24 17.13 14.62
N GLU A 105 -27.72 16.57 15.72
CA GLU A 105 -26.97 15.64 16.56
C GLU A 105 -26.61 14.36 15.82
N TYR A 106 -27.57 13.79 15.08
CA TYR A 106 -27.37 12.64 14.21
C TYR A 106 -26.26 12.87 13.18
N GLN A 107 -26.33 13.99 12.46
CA GLN A 107 -25.34 14.34 11.44
C GLN A 107 -23.96 14.59 12.07
N ASN A 108 -23.90 15.38 13.15
CA ASN A 108 -22.66 15.66 13.87
C ASN A 108 -21.99 14.38 14.38
N GLN A 109 -22.75 13.41 14.90
CA GLN A 109 -22.20 12.16 15.42
C GLN A 109 -21.57 11.32 14.31
N LEU A 110 -22.22 11.24 13.14
CA LEU A 110 -21.69 10.52 11.99
C LEU A 110 -20.44 11.19 11.41
N GLU A 111 -20.47 12.52 11.27
CA GLU A 111 -19.31 13.31 10.84
C GLU A 111 -18.14 13.19 11.83
N PHE A 112 -18.43 13.14 13.13
CA PHE A 112 -17.45 12.90 14.17
C PHE A 112 -16.75 11.54 13.98
N TYR A 113 -17.50 10.46 13.74
CA TYR A 113 -16.88 9.16 13.47
C TYR A 113 -16.00 9.16 12.22
N ILE A 114 -16.45 9.80 11.13
CA ILE A 114 -15.65 9.93 9.91
C ILE A 114 -14.34 10.69 10.20
N LYS A 115 -14.43 11.79 10.95
CA LYS A 115 -13.28 12.58 11.37
C LYS A 115 -12.29 11.74 12.19
N GLU A 116 -12.76 11.03 13.21
CA GLU A 116 -11.90 10.17 14.04
C GLU A 116 -11.20 9.08 13.23
N LEU A 117 -11.89 8.49 12.25
CA LEU A 117 -11.31 7.50 11.35
C LEU A 117 -10.22 8.09 10.44
N ASN A 118 -10.42 9.32 9.94
CA ASN A 118 -9.39 10.04 9.19
C ASN A 118 -8.19 10.40 10.07
N ASP A 119 -8.45 10.89 11.29
CA ASP A 119 -7.40 11.22 12.25
C ASP A 119 -6.54 9.99 12.60
N LEU A 120 -7.17 8.80 12.71
CA LEU A 120 -6.45 7.53 12.89
C LEU A 120 -5.56 7.19 11.70
N GLU A 121 -6.09 7.26 10.48
CA GLU A 121 -5.32 6.99 9.25
C GLU A 121 -4.14 7.95 9.10
N ASP A 122 -4.37 9.25 9.31
CA ASP A 122 -3.33 10.27 9.18
C ASP A 122 -2.25 10.11 10.24
N SER A 123 -2.61 9.80 11.48
CA SER A 123 -1.65 9.57 12.57
C SER A 123 -0.75 8.36 12.34
N GLN A 124 -1.21 7.36 11.58
CA GLN A 124 -0.50 6.11 11.29
C GLN A 124 -0.11 5.97 9.81
N LYS A 125 -0.01 7.09 9.08
CA LYS A 125 0.20 7.10 7.64
C LYS A 125 1.44 6.30 7.19
N GLU A 126 2.57 6.43 7.89
CA GLU A 126 3.80 5.71 7.55
C GLU A 126 3.63 4.19 7.67
N LEU A 127 2.96 3.75 8.74
CA LEU A 127 2.67 2.36 8.99
C LEU A 127 1.71 1.80 7.94
N ILE A 128 0.64 2.53 7.61
CA ILE A 128 -0.32 2.13 6.58
C ILE A 128 0.35 2.06 5.20
N GLN A 129 1.31 2.94 4.90
CA GLN A 129 2.10 2.83 3.67
C GLN A 129 2.97 1.55 3.64
N GLN A 130 3.48 1.14 4.79
CA GLN A 130 4.24 -0.10 4.92
C GLN A 130 3.35 -1.34 4.80
N TYR A 131 2.19 -1.33 5.46
CA TYR A 131 1.21 -2.41 5.51
C TYR A 131 -0.18 -1.91 5.06
N PRO A 132 -0.43 -1.82 3.74
CA PRO A 132 -1.65 -1.21 3.21
C PRO A 132 -2.94 -1.89 3.66
N PHE A 133 -2.89 -3.17 4.02
CA PHE A 133 -4.10 -3.89 4.46
C PHE A 133 -4.69 -3.35 5.76
N LEU A 134 -3.92 -2.60 6.55
CA LEU A 134 -4.39 -1.95 7.75
C LEU A 134 -5.42 -0.84 7.47
N VAL A 135 -5.45 -0.25 6.28
CA VAL A 135 -6.44 0.80 5.96
C VAL A 135 -7.83 0.24 5.69
N LYS A 136 -7.94 -1.04 5.34
CA LYS A 136 -9.20 -1.71 4.98
C LYS A 136 -10.30 -1.54 6.03
N PRO A 137 -10.11 -1.89 7.32
CA PRO A 137 -11.17 -1.72 8.32
C PRO A 137 -11.61 -0.26 8.48
N ILE A 138 -10.72 0.71 8.31
CA ILE A 138 -11.05 2.14 8.36
C ILE A 138 -11.99 2.50 7.21
N ILE A 139 -11.61 2.11 5.98
CA ILE A 139 -12.41 2.35 4.77
C ILE A 139 -13.77 1.65 4.85
N ASP A 140 -13.84 0.43 5.37
CA ASP A 140 -15.09 -0.32 5.50
C ASP A 140 -16.11 0.42 6.38
N ILE A 141 -15.67 0.94 7.53
CA ILE A 141 -16.53 1.70 8.45
C ILE A 141 -16.96 3.02 7.80
N GLN A 142 -16.04 3.76 7.19
CA GLN A 142 -16.35 5.02 6.51
C GLN A 142 -17.34 4.82 5.35
N ASN A 143 -17.11 3.80 4.52
CA ASN A 143 -17.98 3.47 3.40
C ASN A 143 -19.36 3.05 3.89
N TYR A 144 -19.46 2.31 5.00
CA TYR A 144 -20.75 1.98 5.62
C TYR A 144 -21.51 3.25 6.02
N ILE A 145 -20.88 4.15 6.77
CA ILE A 145 -21.48 5.42 7.21
C ILE A 145 -21.93 6.24 5.99
N ASN A 146 -21.05 6.40 5.01
CA ASN A 146 -21.32 7.19 3.81
C ASN A 146 -22.44 6.59 2.96
N ARG A 147 -22.46 5.27 2.72
CA ARG A 147 -23.54 4.62 1.96
C ARG A 147 -24.87 4.69 2.69
N ARG A 148 -24.87 4.41 4.00
CA ARG A 148 -26.10 4.16 4.75
C ARG A 148 -26.76 5.43 5.24
N TYR A 149 -25.98 6.44 5.63
CA TYR A 149 -26.49 7.59 6.38
C TYR A 149 -26.18 8.94 5.72
N LEU A 150 -24.94 9.18 5.31
CA LEU A 150 -24.51 10.51 4.83
C LEU A 150 -24.65 10.73 3.32
N LYS A 151 -24.85 9.66 2.53
CA LYS A 151 -24.75 9.69 1.05
C LYS A 151 -23.42 10.31 0.56
N GLY A 152 -22.35 10.10 1.32
CA GLY A 152 -21.02 10.64 1.04
C GLY A 152 -20.25 9.85 -0.02
N SER A 153 -19.02 10.29 -0.30
CA SER A 153 -18.11 9.61 -1.22
C SER A 153 -17.69 8.22 -0.71
N ILE A 154 -17.66 7.25 -1.62
CA ILE A 154 -17.17 5.90 -1.33
C ILE A 154 -15.71 5.82 -1.73
N ARG A 155 -14.88 5.42 -0.77
CA ARG A 155 -13.44 5.22 -0.97
C ARG A 155 -13.23 3.82 -1.53
N GLU A 156 -12.50 3.74 -2.64
CA GLU A 156 -12.04 2.46 -3.17
C GLU A 156 -10.82 1.98 -2.39
N TYR A 157 -10.80 0.68 -2.10
CA TYR A 157 -9.67 0.04 -1.48
C TYR A 157 -8.61 -0.26 -2.53
N ASN A 158 -7.68 0.66 -2.72
CA ASN A 158 -6.54 0.45 -3.59
C ASN A 158 -5.39 -0.18 -2.78
N ILE A 159 -5.49 -1.48 -2.46
CA ILE A 159 -4.25 -2.20 -2.18
C ILE A 159 -3.56 -2.35 -3.51
N ILE A 160 -2.36 -1.79 -3.60
CA ILE A 160 -1.43 -2.24 -4.61
C ILE A 160 -0.86 -3.59 -4.11
N GLU A 161 -1.63 -4.68 -4.21
CA GLU A 161 -1.22 -6.03 -3.81
C GLU A 161 -0.03 -6.52 -4.64
N ASN A 162 0.05 -6.01 -5.86
CA ASN A 162 1.10 -6.37 -6.79
C ASN A 162 2.40 -5.65 -6.41
N LYS A 163 3.34 -6.39 -5.82
CA LYS A 163 4.72 -5.94 -5.54
C LYS A 163 5.35 -5.20 -6.72
N ASN A 164 5.03 -5.61 -7.95
CA ASN A 164 5.52 -4.97 -9.17
C ASN A 164 4.89 -3.60 -9.41
N GLU A 165 3.60 -3.45 -9.11
CA GLU A 165 2.91 -2.17 -9.22
C GLU A 165 3.36 -1.21 -8.11
N LYS A 166 3.59 -1.72 -6.89
CA LYS A 166 4.19 -0.93 -5.80
C LYS A 166 5.56 -0.41 -6.22
N LEU A 167 6.39 -1.27 -6.81
CA LEU A 167 7.69 -0.90 -7.34
C LEU A 167 7.59 0.17 -8.44
N ILE A 168 6.62 0.06 -9.36
CA ILE A 168 6.38 1.07 -10.40
C ILE A 168 6.12 2.43 -9.74
N TYR A 169 5.18 2.52 -8.80
CA TYR A 169 4.85 3.80 -8.19
C TYR A 169 5.97 4.34 -7.29
N GLU A 170 6.69 3.49 -6.56
CA GLU A 170 7.87 3.91 -5.78
C GLU A 170 8.94 4.59 -6.65
N ILE A 171 9.14 4.10 -7.87
CA ILE A 171 10.19 4.60 -8.78
C ILE A 171 9.71 5.75 -9.66
N PHE A 172 8.49 5.66 -10.19
CA PHE A 172 8.02 6.53 -11.28
C PHE A 172 6.97 7.57 -10.85
N SER A 173 6.39 7.50 -9.64
CA SER A 173 5.34 8.44 -9.20
C SER A 173 5.73 9.91 -9.31
N TYR A 174 7.00 10.22 -9.08
CA TYR A 174 7.51 11.59 -9.18
C TYR A 174 7.38 12.19 -10.59
N LEU A 175 7.25 11.37 -11.65
CA LEU A 175 7.02 11.83 -13.02
C LEU A 175 5.59 12.35 -13.23
N GLY A 176 4.61 11.88 -12.46
CA GLY A 176 3.25 12.44 -12.44
C GLY A 176 3.13 13.69 -11.56
N GLY A 177 4.18 14.01 -10.79
CA GLY A 177 4.22 15.13 -9.85
C GLY A 177 4.65 16.46 -10.47
N VAL A 178 4.99 17.41 -9.59
CA VAL A 178 5.56 18.71 -9.95
C VAL A 178 7.05 18.75 -9.60
N ASN A 179 7.84 19.48 -10.39
CA ASN A 179 9.26 19.67 -10.13
C ASN A 179 9.52 20.80 -9.11
N ASP A 180 10.81 21.06 -8.83
CA ASP A 180 11.25 22.10 -7.89
C ASP A 180 10.73 23.52 -8.23
N ASN A 181 10.27 23.75 -9.47
CA ASN A 181 9.72 25.02 -9.95
C ASN A 181 8.18 25.03 -10.03
N GLY A 182 7.50 23.99 -9.52
CA GLY A 182 6.04 23.87 -9.56
C GLY A 182 5.45 23.42 -10.91
N ASN A 183 6.28 23.11 -11.91
CA ASN A 183 5.82 22.65 -13.22
C ASN A 183 5.59 21.14 -13.21
N LYS A 184 4.50 20.67 -13.84
CA LYS A 184 4.25 19.24 -14.07
C LYS A 184 5.41 18.60 -14.81
N VAL A 185 5.94 17.50 -14.27
CA VAL A 185 7.07 16.76 -14.88
C VAL A 185 6.61 16.08 -16.18
N LEU A 186 5.45 15.43 -16.11
CA LEU A 186 4.69 14.85 -17.22
C LEU A 186 3.21 15.23 -17.03
N ASN A 187 2.46 15.38 -18.12
CA ASN A 187 1.01 15.60 -17.99
C ASN A 187 0.32 14.29 -17.55
N ASN A 188 -0.88 14.41 -16.97
CA ASN A 188 -1.56 13.26 -16.35
C ASN A 188 -1.82 12.13 -17.37
N ASN A 189 -2.26 12.45 -18.59
CA ASN A 189 -2.57 11.44 -19.61
C ASN A 189 -1.32 10.64 -20.02
N ASP A 190 -0.20 11.33 -20.26
CA ASP A 190 1.07 10.70 -20.59
C ASP A 190 1.61 9.89 -19.40
N TYR A 191 1.42 10.37 -18.17
CA TYR A 191 1.80 9.64 -16.96
C TYR A 191 0.99 8.35 -16.80
N ASP A 192 -0.34 8.41 -16.95
CA ASP A 192 -1.19 7.23 -16.86
C ASP A 192 -0.82 6.21 -17.95
N TYR A 193 -0.55 6.67 -19.17
CA TYR A 193 -0.07 5.81 -20.25
C TYR A 193 1.30 5.17 -19.95
N LEU A 194 2.22 5.92 -19.33
CA LEU A 194 3.52 5.38 -18.88
C LEU A 194 3.32 4.28 -17.84
N ILE A 195 2.47 4.51 -16.82
CA ILE A 195 2.21 3.53 -15.77
C ILE A 195 1.60 2.25 -16.36
N GLN A 196 0.61 2.36 -17.26
CA GLN A 196 0.03 1.19 -17.92
C GLN A 196 1.05 0.45 -18.80
N SER A 197 1.93 1.18 -19.47
CA SER A 197 3.01 0.59 -20.28
C SER A 197 4.02 -0.17 -19.41
N LEU A 198 4.39 0.36 -18.25
CA LEU A 198 5.26 -0.31 -17.28
C LEU A 198 4.61 -1.56 -16.70
N LYS A 199 3.32 -1.50 -16.35
CA LYS A 199 2.54 -2.65 -15.89
C LYS A 199 2.51 -3.76 -16.95
N SER A 200 2.23 -3.39 -18.20
CA SER A 200 2.24 -4.33 -19.34
C SER A 200 3.61 -4.97 -19.53
N PHE A 201 4.68 -4.17 -19.50
CA PHE A 201 6.06 -4.67 -19.62
C PHE A 201 6.41 -5.70 -18.54
N ILE A 202 6.03 -5.47 -17.28
CA ILE A 202 6.30 -6.46 -16.22
C ILE A 202 5.47 -7.73 -16.42
N ALA A 203 4.19 -7.59 -16.82
CA ALA A 203 3.34 -8.74 -17.05
C ALA A 203 3.89 -9.65 -18.15
N THR A 204 4.24 -9.09 -19.31
CA THR A 204 4.62 -9.86 -20.51
C THR A 204 6.12 -10.08 -20.67
N GLY A 205 6.97 -9.21 -20.10
CA GLY A 205 8.40 -9.14 -20.42
C GLY A 205 8.69 -8.57 -21.81
N GLU A 206 7.68 -8.05 -22.51
CA GLU A 206 7.80 -7.49 -23.85
C GLU A 206 7.79 -5.97 -23.83
N VAL A 207 8.61 -5.36 -24.69
CA VAL A 207 8.67 -3.90 -24.81
C VAL A 207 7.36 -3.40 -25.47
N PRO A 208 6.58 -2.54 -24.80
CA PRO A 208 5.33 -2.03 -25.36
C PRO A 208 5.55 -1.24 -26.66
N ILE A 209 4.54 -1.27 -27.53
CA ILE A 209 4.54 -0.48 -28.75
C ILE A 209 4.01 0.92 -28.43
N PHE A 210 4.88 1.92 -28.52
CA PHE A 210 4.52 3.32 -28.32
C PHE A 210 4.09 3.94 -29.66
N LYS A 211 2.80 4.28 -29.78
CA LYS A 211 2.28 5.02 -30.95
C LYS A 211 2.76 6.47 -30.97
N LYS A 212 2.99 7.04 -29.77
CA LYS A 212 3.50 8.39 -29.54
C LYS A 212 4.49 8.33 -28.39
N LYS A 213 5.61 9.04 -28.54
CA LYS A 213 6.60 9.19 -27.48
C LYS A 213 6.16 10.23 -26.45
N PHE A 214 6.59 10.04 -25.21
CA PHE A 214 6.49 11.04 -24.17
C PHE A 214 7.40 12.22 -24.50
N SER A 215 6.81 13.40 -24.41
CA SER A 215 7.53 14.66 -24.55
C SER A 215 8.65 14.80 -23.52
N LYS A 216 9.59 15.73 -23.79
CA LYS A 216 10.72 16.00 -22.90
C LYS A 216 10.23 16.34 -21.48
N LEU A 217 10.81 15.66 -20.48
CA LEU A 217 10.38 15.74 -19.09
C LEU A 217 10.85 17.05 -18.43
N ASN A 218 9.94 17.76 -17.78
CA ASN A 218 10.25 19.05 -17.15
C ASN A 218 11.11 18.88 -15.90
N GLY A 219 12.38 19.24 -15.98
CA GLY A 219 13.32 19.21 -14.86
C GLY A 219 13.99 17.85 -14.63
N VAL A 220 13.78 16.86 -15.51
CA VAL A 220 14.41 15.54 -15.47
C VAL A 220 15.39 15.39 -16.64
N CYS A 221 16.69 15.39 -16.36
CA CYS A 221 17.70 15.21 -17.40
C CYS A 221 17.84 13.75 -17.84
N ASN A 222 18.49 13.52 -19.00
CA ASN A 222 18.70 12.18 -19.54
C ASN A 222 19.41 11.22 -18.58
N LEU A 223 20.37 11.70 -17.78
CA LEU A 223 21.04 10.87 -16.77
C LEU A 223 20.07 10.44 -15.65
N THR A 224 19.20 11.34 -15.20
CA THR A 224 18.19 11.02 -14.17
C THR A 224 17.21 10.00 -14.71
N LEU A 225 16.69 10.20 -15.93
CA LEU A 225 15.75 9.25 -16.55
C LEU A 225 16.39 7.87 -16.75
N ARG A 226 17.62 7.81 -17.28
CA ARG A 226 18.38 6.56 -17.41
C ARG A 226 18.53 5.86 -16.05
N ARG A 227 18.85 6.62 -15.01
CA ARG A 227 19.00 6.09 -13.66
C ARG A 227 17.68 5.60 -13.06
N THR A 228 16.55 6.24 -13.37
CA THR A 228 15.21 5.75 -13.01
C THR A 228 14.92 4.39 -13.66
N PHE A 229 15.20 4.23 -14.95
CA PHE A 229 15.02 2.94 -15.64
C PHE A 229 16.02 1.86 -15.18
N TYR A 230 17.25 2.25 -14.85
CA TYR A 230 18.21 1.35 -14.22
C TYR A 230 17.70 0.83 -12.86
N MET A 231 17.17 1.72 -12.03
CA MET A 231 16.63 1.38 -10.72
C MET A 231 15.49 0.37 -10.86
N PHE A 232 14.61 0.61 -11.83
CA PHE A 232 13.51 -0.29 -12.14
C PHE A 232 14.00 -1.69 -12.52
N TRP A 233 14.92 -1.77 -13.49
CA TRP A 233 15.56 -3.03 -13.90
C TRP A 233 16.21 -3.78 -12.73
N LYS A 234 17.04 -3.08 -11.93
CA LYS A 234 17.77 -3.68 -10.82
C LYS A 234 16.83 -4.20 -9.72
N LYS A 235 15.71 -3.51 -9.47
CA LYS A 235 14.70 -3.94 -8.49
C LYS A 235 13.82 -5.08 -8.98
N LEU A 236 13.71 -5.29 -10.29
CA LEU A 236 13.14 -6.50 -10.88
C LEU A 236 14.05 -7.74 -10.72
N GLY A 237 15.28 -7.58 -10.20
CA GLY A 237 16.13 -8.68 -9.78
C GLY A 237 17.09 -9.22 -10.86
N GLU A 238 17.32 -8.47 -11.94
CA GLU A 238 18.16 -8.91 -13.08
C GLU A 238 17.68 -10.24 -13.71
N ASP A 239 16.38 -10.53 -13.58
CA ASP A 239 15.70 -11.68 -14.15
C ASP A 239 15.89 -11.74 -15.68
N GLU A 240 16.13 -12.95 -16.22
CA GLU A 240 16.23 -13.22 -17.67
C GLU A 240 14.99 -12.76 -18.43
N LYS A 241 13.83 -12.67 -17.77
CA LYS A 241 12.59 -12.12 -18.35
C LYS A 241 12.72 -10.64 -18.71
N TYR A 242 13.53 -9.87 -17.97
CA TYR A 242 13.70 -8.42 -18.13
C TYR A 242 15.17 -8.07 -18.41
N PRO A 243 15.74 -8.52 -19.53
CA PRO A 243 17.12 -8.24 -19.84
C PRO A 243 17.33 -6.74 -20.06
N ARG A 244 18.53 -6.25 -19.73
CA ARG A 244 18.84 -4.82 -19.66
C ARG A 244 18.66 -4.10 -21.01
N ASP A 245 18.87 -4.80 -22.12
CA ASP A 245 18.62 -4.33 -23.48
C ASP A 245 17.13 -3.98 -23.71
N LYS A 246 16.19 -4.79 -23.20
CA LYS A 246 14.76 -4.47 -23.27
C LYS A 246 14.41 -3.20 -22.50
N ILE A 247 15.06 -2.95 -21.37
CA ILE A 247 14.88 -1.72 -20.59
C ILE A 247 15.39 -0.50 -21.38
N VAL A 248 16.55 -0.63 -22.04
CA VAL A 248 17.09 0.39 -22.93
C VAL A 248 16.17 0.64 -24.11
N LYS A 249 15.63 -0.41 -24.71
CA LYS A 249 14.69 -0.33 -25.84
C LYS A 249 13.38 0.33 -25.42
N PHE A 250 12.82 -0.03 -24.25
CA PHE A 250 11.67 0.66 -23.66
C PHE A 250 11.96 2.15 -23.53
N LEU A 251 13.06 2.52 -22.87
CA LEU A 251 13.44 3.92 -22.66
C LEU A 251 13.55 4.70 -23.98
N LYS A 252 14.17 4.11 -25.01
CA LYS A 252 14.37 4.74 -26.33
C LYS A 252 13.06 4.89 -27.12
N LEU A 253 12.18 3.89 -27.06
CA LEU A 253 10.90 3.92 -27.74
C LEU A 253 9.89 4.82 -27.02
N ALA A 254 9.98 4.95 -25.70
CA ALA A 254 9.03 5.70 -24.91
C ALA A 254 9.29 7.22 -24.89
N PHE A 255 10.54 7.71 -24.92
CA PHE A 255 10.82 9.12 -24.64
C PHE A 255 11.56 9.86 -25.77
N GLU A 256 11.06 11.05 -26.13
CA GLU A 256 11.69 11.94 -27.14
C GLU A 256 13.10 12.39 -26.71
N GLN A 257 13.30 12.67 -25.43
CA GLN A 257 14.55 13.26 -24.93
C GLN A 257 15.81 12.39 -25.09
N VAL A 258 15.63 11.10 -25.39
CA VAL A 258 16.71 10.13 -25.64
C VAL A 258 16.69 9.56 -27.06
N GLU A 259 15.80 10.04 -27.93
CA GLU A 259 15.58 9.48 -29.26
C GLU A 259 16.85 9.39 -30.10
N ILE A 260 17.61 10.49 -30.16
CA ILE A 260 18.87 10.58 -30.90
C ILE A 260 20.03 9.82 -30.25
N THR A 261 19.88 9.36 -29.00
CA THR A 261 20.93 8.60 -28.32
C THR A 261 20.92 7.15 -28.82
N SER A 262 22.06 6.62 -29.25
CA SER A 262 22.16 5.20 -29.62
C SER A 262 21.82 4.26 -28.46
N GLU A 263 21.27 3.08 -28.74
CA GLU A 263 20.99 2.08 -27.71
C GLU A 263 22.25 1.67 -26.96
N LYS A 264 23.39 1.53 -27.65
CA LYS A 264 24.69 1.26 -27.01
C LYS A 264 25.05 2.34 -25.98
N THR A 265 24.92 3.62 -26.34
CA THR A 265 25.19 4.73 -25.42
C THR A 265 24.22 4.79 -24.24
N LEU A 266 22.94 4.43 -24.46
CA LEU A 266 21.96 4.31 -23.38
C LEU A 266 22.30 3.15 -22.45
N TYR A 267 22.69 2.01 -23.01
CA TYR A 267 23.11 0.82 -22.29
C TYR A 267 24.31 1.11 -21.40
N ASP A 268 25.41 1.61 -21.98
CA ASP A 268 26.65 1.94 -21.25
C ASP A 268 26.42 3.06 -20.22
N GLY A 269 25.49 3.98 -20.51
CA GLY A 269 25.16 5.11 -19.66
C GLY A 269 24.11 4.85 -18.57
N LEU A 270 23.49 3.66 -18.55
CA LEU A 270 22.32 3.37 -17.68
C LEU A 270 22.68 3.46 -16.18
N THR A 271 23.91 3.06 -15.83
CA THR A 271 24.42 3.06 -14.45
C THR A 271 24.92 4.44 -13.99
N LYS A 272 25.15 5.39 -14.90
CA LYS A 272 25.73 6.70 -14.56
C LYS A 272 24.77 7.53 -13.71
N LYS A 273 25.31 8.20 -12.70
CA LYS A 273 24.55 9.07 -11.79
C LYS A 273 24.77 10.54 -12.16
N PRO A 274 23.75 11.41 -12.02
CA PRO A 274 23.95 12.86 -12.08
C PRO A 274 24.81 13.33 -10.89
N LEU A 275 25.60 14.39 -11.12
CA LEU A 275 26.45 14.99 -10.07
C LEU A 275 25.64 15.64 -8.94
N LYS A 276 24.45 16.15 -9.26
CA LYS A 276 23.54 16.79 -8.30
C LYS A 276 22.13 16.30 -8.54
N TRP A 277 21.46 15.91 -7.47
CA TRP A 277 20.07 15.45 -7.51
C TRP A 277 19.11 16.61 -7.28
N LYS A 278 18.00 16.62 -8.02
CA LYS A 278 16.87 17.50 -7.75
C LYS A 278 16.10 17.00 -6.52
N LYS A 279 15.44 17.91 -5.78
CA LYS A 279 14.80 17.55 -4.49
C LYS A 279 13.65 16.58 -4.72
N PHE A 280 12.82 16.85 -5.73
CA PHE A 280 11.65 16.06 -6.11
C PHE A 280 11.93 14.63 -6.61
N ILE A 281 13.18 14.26 -6.89
CA ILE A 281 13.54 12.88 -7.28
C ILE A 281 13.44 11.97 -6.03
N PRO A 282 12.83 10.79 -6.10
CA PRO A 282 12.65 9.93 -4.94
C PRO A 282 13.98 9.33 -4.46
N LYS A 283 14.09 9.10 -3.14
CA LYS A 283 15.30 8.53 -2.52
C LYS A 283 15.70 7.21 -3.16
N ILE A 284 14.74 6.33 -3.49
CA ILE A 284 15.01 5.05 -4.14
C ILE A 284 15.84 5.20 -5.43
N VAL A 285 15.61 6.24 -6.23
CA VAL A 285 16.38 6.50 -7.48
C VAL A 285 17.78 7.06 -7.17
N LYS A 286 17.91 7.82 -6.08
CA LYS A 286 19.18 8.41 -5.60
C LYS A 286 20.08 7.37 -4.96
N GLU A 287 19.48 6.46 -4.19
CA GLU A 287 20.13 5.50 -3.30
C GLU A 287 20.29 4.14 -4.00
N LEU A 288 21.35 4.04 -4.79
CA LEU A 288 22.01 2.77 -5.04
C LEU A 288 23.51 3.05 -5.20
N PRO A 289 24.41 2.19 -4.68
CA PRO A 289 25.81 2.18 -5.05
C PRO A 289 25.99 2.10 -6.57
#